data_AF-A0A8T1BMF9-F1
#
_entry.id   AF-A0A8T1BMF9-F1
#
_cell.length_a   1.000
_cell.length_b   1.000
_cell.length_c   1.000
_cell.angle_alpha   90.00
_cell.angle_beta   90.00
_cell.angle_gamma   90.00
#
_symmetry.space_group_name_H-M   'P 1'
#
loop_
_entity.id
_entity.type
_entity.pdbx_description
1 polymer ?
#
loop_
_entity_poly.entity_id
_entity_poly.type
_entity_poly.pdbx_seq_one_letter_code
_entity_poly.pdbx_strand_id
1 'polypeptide(L)'
;MELDFFAEETDSRRQEPRNELVLLAWRRSFQRDDPDNDAERAVYQRLLTLVAEHEDSDEAALTSILLREVSAKMQYLDHEWGFVDASNIVSRVDECIIALQEQPKKHFLDPLSWDMPPHKAVVSVVEAVLLLFDVPLPSKLSDEDTWRACWGLWIVKNIEAHSSGWEWLAHNEPIGLFTKPYALSVSNLDRVCELLQITRQLASPEHRCWHHLPAYAFLRDWAGACAAYLHMVEHCLPEFDGYEAVQKLVTPPKRTPKENVWFCCESEDGIAYFYNRLYQSITLDRPQDFDGAHIAQKNIPSVIQELIVDTLQADVSTRLELERRGKQKIQAQLLDQDQWVECFDTRTQTNYYYSIIHYRFSVSKLRTVVAA
;
A
#
# COMPACT_ATOMS: atom_id res chain seq x y z
N MET A 1 -9.72 70.49 -9.27
CA MET A 1 -8.78 70.49 -8.16
C MET A 1 -9.43 69.70 -7.06
N GLU A 2 -8.97 68.54 -6.62
CA GLU A 2 -7.91 67.60 -6.98
C GLU A 2 -7.94 66.56 -5.83
N LEU A 3 -7.36 65.37 -6.05
CA LEU A 3 -7.15 64.27 -5.08
C LEU A 3 -8.37 63.32 -4.95
N ASP A 4 -8.26 62.00 -5.13
CA ASP A 4 -7.15 61.10 -4.84
C ASP A 4 -6.95 60.05 -5.94
N PHE A 5 -5.70 59.92 -6.41
CA PHE A 5 -5.24 58.90 -7.35
C PHE A 5 -3.96 58.29 -6.76
N PHE A 6 -4.06 57.56 -5.65
CA PHE A 6 -2.94 56.84 -5.05
C PHE A 6 -3.45 55.61 -4.30
N ALA A 7 -3.61 54.49 -5.02
CA ALA A 7 -3.81 53.18 -4.38
C ALA A 7 -3.27 51.96 -5.17
N GLU A 8 -2.64 52.12 -6.35
CA GLU A 8 -2.19 50.96 -7.15
C GLU A 8 -0.67 50.89 -7.44
N GLU A 9 0.13 51.88 -7.04
CA GLU A 9 1.58 51.91 -7.39
C GLU A 9 2.53 51.20 -6.41
N THR A 10 2.02 50.66 -5.30
CA THR A 10 2.88 50.03 -4.27
C THR A 10 3.02 48.50 -4.40
N ASP A 11 2.19 47.84 -5.21
CA ASP A 11 2.23 46.37 -5.38
C ASP A 11 3.15 45.93 -6.52
N SER A 12 3.18 46.68 -7.62
CA SER A 12 3.97 46.37 -8.81
C SER A 12 5.49 46.41 -8.56
N ARG A 13 5.97 47.36 -7.76
CA ARG A 13 7.40 47.50 -7.41
C ARG A 13 7.94 46.39 -6.50
N ARG A 14 7.08 45.65 -5.78
CA ARG A 14 7.49 44.48 -4.98
C ARG A 14 7.51 43.20 -5.80
N GLN A 15 6.69 43.12 -6.85
CA GLN A 15 6.63 41.98 -7.77
C GLN A 15 7.83 41.93 -8.72
N GLU A 16 8.31 43.07 -9.22
CA GLU A 16 9.49 43.15 -10.11
C GLU A 16 10.75 42.44 -9.57
N PRO A 17 11.29 42.77 -8.37
CA PRO A 17 12.50 42.14 -7.85
C PRO A 17 12.31 40.66 -7.50
N ARG A 18 11.08 40.21 -7.26
CA ARG A 18 10.80 38.80 -6.94
C ARG A 18 10.57 37.94 -8.18
N ASN A 19 10.04 38.54 -9.25
CA ASN A 19 10.03 37.91 -10.57
C ASN A 19 11.47 37.75 -11.11
N GLU A 20 12.38 38.65 -10.76
CA GLU A 20 13.81 38.48 -11.03
C GLU A 20 14.40 37.25 -10.33
N LEU A 21 13.98 36.93 -9.09
CA LEU A 21 14.41 35.72 -8.40
C LEU A 21 13.93 34.44 -9.10
N VAL A 22 12.70 34.43 -9.63
CA VAL A 22 12.20 33.32 -10.45
C VAL A 22 13.03 33.17 -11.72
N LEU A 23 13.32 34.29 -12.42
CA LEU A 23 14.16 34.30 -13.61
C LEU A 23 15.58 33.81 -13.31
N LEU A 24 16.15 34.18 -12.17
CA LEU A 24 17.47 33.72 -11.72
C LEU A 24 17.47 32.21 -11.42
N ALA A 25 16.47 31.71 -10.71
CA ALA A 25 16.30 30.28 -10.44
C ALA A 25 16.11 29.48 -11.74
N TRP A 26 15.33 30.04 -12.68
CA TRP A 26 15.09 29.47 -14.00
C TRP A 26 16.38 29.38 -14.83
N ARG A 27 17.07 30.52 -15.02
CA ARG A 27 18.35 30.59 -15.73
C ARG A 27 19.40 29.66 -15.15
N ARG A 28 19.47 29.57 -13.82
CA ARG A 28 20.40 28.67 -13.13
C ARG A 28 20.13 27.19 -13.44
N SER A 29 18.88 26.83 -13.68
CA SER A 29 18.47 25.44 -13.88
C SER A 29 18.46 25.05 -15.37
N PHE A 30 18.02 25.95 -16.26
CA PHE A 30 17.80 25.67 -17.67
C PHE A 30 18.73 26.43 -18.63
N GLN A 31 19.55 27.36 -18.13
CA GLN A 31 20.49 28.18 -18.92
C GLN A 31 19.82 28.99 -20.07
N ARG A 32 18.55 29.34 -19.89
CA ARG A 32 17.74 30.15 -20.81
C ARG A 32 16.78 31.06 -20.05
N ASP A 33 16.15 31.98 -20.78
CA ASP A 33 15.31 33.04 -20.20
C ASP A 33 13.83 32.67 -20.16
N ASP A 34 13.36 31.86 -21.10
CA ASP A 34 11.94 31.55 -21.27
C ASP A 34 11.69 30.03 -21.31
N PRO A 35 10.47 29.58 -20.93
CA PRO A 35 10.01 28.21 -21.12
C PRO A 35 9.58 27.94 -22.57
N ASP A 36 10.02 26.80 -23.12
CA ASP A 36 9.84 26.46 -24.54
C ASP A 36 8.55 25.67 -24.81
N ASN A 37 8.07 24.89 -23.82
CA ASN A 37 6.91 24.03 -23.95
C ASN A 37 5.90 24.22 -22.80
N ASP A 38 4.74 23.56 -22.90
CA ASP A 38 3.66 23.72 -21.93
C ASP A 38 4.05 23.17 -20.53
N ALA A 39 4.83 22.09 -20.48
CA ALA A 39 5.35 21.52 -19.24
C ALA A 39 6.28 22.50 -18.50
N GLU A 40 7.21 23.13 -19.21
CA GLU A 40 8.12 24.14 -18.67
C GLU A 40 7.36 25.40 -18.23
N ARG A 41 6.34 25.81 -18.98
CA ARG A 41 5.47 26.92 -18.58
C ARG A 41 4.73 26.61 -17.28
N ALA A 42 4.25 25.39 -17.09
CA ALA A 42 3.61 24.97 -15.85
C ALA A 42 4.56 25.05 -14.64
N VAL A 43 5.82 24.62 -14.81
CA VAL A 43 6.86 24.78 -13.77
C VAL A 43 7.12 26.25 -13.49
N TYR A 44 7.30 27.08 -14.52
CA TYR A 44 7.54 28.51 -14.35
C TYR A 44 6.40 29.22 -13.62
N GLN A 45 5.14 28.90 -13.95
CA GLN A 45 3.96 29.43 -13.25
C GLN A 45 3.89 28.98 -11.79
N ARG A 46 4.28 27.74 -11.48
CA ARG A 46 4.37 27.26 -10.10
C ARG A 46 5.40 28.05 -9.29
N LEU A 47 6.55 28.38 -9.88
CA LEU A 47 7.56 29.21 -9.23
C LEU A 47 7.04 30.62 -8.90
N LEU A 48 6.32 31.25 -9.84
CA LEU A 48 5.67 32.54 -9.60
C LEU A 48 4.65 32.46 -8.45
N THR A 49 3.88 31.36 -8.39
CA THR A 49 2.90 31.14 -7.32
C THR A 49 3.59 30.95 -5.97
N LEU A 50 4.68 30.19 -5.91
CA LEU A 50 5.46 29.99 -4.68
C LEU A 50 6.05 31.29 -4.13
N VAL A 51 6.47 32.19 -5.01
CA VAL A 51 6.92 33.53 -4.60
C VAL A 51 5.80 34.31 -3.91
N ALA A 52 4.56 34.22 -4.41
CA ALA A 52 3.40 34.85 -3.79
C ALA A 52 3.02 34.17 -2.46
N GLU A 53 3.13 32.84 -2.36
CA GLU A 53 2.87 32.09 -1.12
C GLU A 53 3.89 32.42 -0.01
N HIS A 54 5.12 32.77 -0.37
CA HIS A 54 6.22 33.05 0.54
C HIS A 54 6.58 34.54 0.59
N GLU A 55 5.57 35.40 0.55
CA GLU A 55 5.76 36.85 0.49
C GLU A 55 6.54 37.46 1.67
N ASP A 56 6.62 36.79 2.81
CA ASP A 56 7.34 37.29 3.99
C ASP A 56 8.73 36.65 4.19
N SER A 57 9.13 35.73 3.31
CA SER A 57 10.42 35.04 3.42
C SER A 57 11.58 35.91 2.92
N ASP A 58 12.77 35.71 3.50
CA ASP A 58 13.98 36.35 3.01
C ASP A 58 14.38 35.82 1.61
N GLU A 59 15.17 36.61 0.87
CA GLU A 59 15.56 36.27 -0.51
C GLU A 59 16.36 34.96 -0.61
N ALA A 60 17.17 34.63 0.39
CA ALA A 60 18.02 33.44 0.38
C ALA A 60 17.19 32.17 0.59
N ALA A 61 16.28 32.18 1.55
CA ALA A 61 15.31 31.13 1.81
C ALA A 61 14.39 30.95 0.60
N LEU A 62 13.89 32.04 0.03
CA LEU A 62 13.05 32.00 -1.16
C LEU A 62 13.80 31.41 -2.36
N THR A 63 15.04 31.83 -2.61
CA THR A 63 15.88 31.25 -3.67
C THR A 63 16.09 29.76 -3.46
N SER A 64 16.32 29.32 -2.22
CA SER A 64 16.46 27.91 -1.89
C SER A 64 15.19 27.12 -2.17
N ILE A 65 14.01 27.66 -1.84
CA ILE A 65 12.70 27.05 -2.11
C ILE A 65 12.50 26.90 -3.62
N LEU A 66 12.77 27.95 -4.40
CA LEU A 66 12.61 27.94 -5.85
C LEU A 66 13.53 26.91 -6.53
N LEU A 67 14.80 26.88 -6.15
CA LEU A 67 15.74 25.90 -6.71
C LEU A 67 15.36 24.46 -6.35
N ARG A 68 14.84 24.24 -5.14
CA ARG A 68 14.34 22.94 -4.71
C ARG A 68 13.12 22.53 -5.53
N GLU A 69 12.18 23.44 -5.74
CA GLU A 69 10.98 23.19 -6.55
C GLU A 69 11.32 22.80 -7.99
N VAL A 70 12.24 23.54 -8.63
CA VAL A 70 12.72 23.20 -9.97
C VAL A 70 13.36 21.82 -9.97
N SER A 71 14.26 21.57 -9.03
CA SER A 71 14.98 20.29 -8.92
C SER A 71 14.03 19.10 -8.75
N ALA A 72 12.96 19.25 -7.97
CA ALA A 72 11.95 18.21 -7.77
C ALA A 72 11.15 17.89 -9.04
N LYS A 73 11.01 18.85 -9.96
CA LYS A 73 10.24 18.68 -11.20
C LYS A 73 11.09 18.33 -12.41
N MET A 74 12.40 18.56 -12.36
CA MET A 74 13.31 18.38 -13.50
C MET A 74 13.20 17.00 -14.17
N GLN A 75 13.10 15.92 -13.39
CA GLN A 75 13.06 14.57 -13.97
C GLN A 75 11.80 14.30 -14.82
N TYR A 76 10.69 15.00 -14.53
CA TYR A 76 9.42 14.80 -15.23
C TYR A 76 9.29 15.69 -16.48
N LEU A 77 10.21 16.63 -16.67
CA LEU A 77 10.32 17.42 -17.90
C LEU A 77 11.04 16.66 -19.01
N ASP A 78 11.66 15.51 -18.69
CA ASP A 78 12.28 14.67 -19.70
C ASP A 78 11.21 13.96 -20.55
N HIS A 79 11.26 14.18 -21.85
CA HIS A 79 10.42 13.51 -22.85
C HIS A 79 10.55 11.98 -22.86
N GLU A 80 11.66 11.43 -22.37
CA GLU A 80 11.83 9.99 -22.22
C GLU A 80 11.11 9.45 -20.98
N TRP A 81 10.83 10.31 -19.99
CA TRP A 81 10.13 9.92 -18.78
C TRP A 81 8.64 9.72 -19.06
N GLY A 82 8.13 8.53 -18.77
CA GLY A 82 6.73 8.23 -19.07
C GLY A 82 6.18 7.00 -18.35
N PHE A 83 5.37 6.23 -19.08
CA PHE A 83 4.65 5.08 -18.51
C PHE A 83 5.59 4.03 -17.92
N VAL A 84 6.72 3.75 -18.57
CA VAL A 84 7.66 2.71 -18.13
C VAL A 84 8.29 3.10 -16.80
N ASP A 85 8.75 4.35 -16.65
CA ASP A 85 9.37 4.85 -15.42
C ASP A 85 8.37 4.90 -14.27
N ALA A 86 7.17 5.44 -14.52
CA ALA A 86 6.09 5.46 -13.54
C ALA A 86 5.71 4.04 -13.09
N SER A 87 5.62 3.10 -14.04
CA SER A 87 5.33 1.70 -13.77
C SER A 87 6.44 1.03 -12.95
N ASN A 88 7.71 1.35 -13.23
CA ASN A 88 8.85 0.84 -12.47
C ASN A 88 8.82 1.34 -11.01
N ILE A 89 8.47 2.60 -10.78
CA ILE A 89 8.32 3.17 -9.43
C ILE A 89 7.22 2.43 -8.66
N VAL A 90 6.03 2.30 -9.24
CA VAL A 90 4.90 1.61 -8.61
C VAL A 90 5.22 0.13 -8.36
N SER A 91 5.75 -0.56 -9.38
CA SER A 91 6.17 -1.96 -9.26
C SER A 91 7.19 -2.16 -8.14
N ARG A 92 8.12 -1.20 -7.97
CA ARG A 92 9.12 -1.28 -6.91
C ARG A 92 8.51 -1.17 -5.52
N VAL A 93 7.50 -0.33 -5.34
CA VAL A 93 6.75 -0.25 -4.07
C VAL A 93 6.05 -1.58 -3.80
N ASP A 94 5.35 -2.13 -4.79
CA ASP A 94 4.68 -3.43 -4.69
C ASP A 94 5.67 -4.55 -4.31
N GLU A 95 6.79 -4.67 -5.02
CA GLU A 95 7.85 -5.65 -4.72
C GLU A 95 8.37 -5.50 -3.29
N CYS A 96 8.56 -4.26 -2.80
CA CYS A 96 9.04 -4.01 -1.44
C CYS A 96 7.97 -4.32 -0.38
N ILE A 97 6.70 -4.02 -0.63
CA ILE A 97 5.58 -4.41 0.25
C ILE A 97 5.54 -5.92 0.37
N ILE A 98 5.70 -6.62 -0.74
CA ILE A 98 5.66 -8.08 -0.77
C ILE A 98 6.81 -8.65 0.06
N ALA A 99 8.04 -8.19 -0.19
CA ALA A 99 9.21 -8.63 0.53
C ALA A 99 9.12 -8.34 2.04
N LEU A 100 8.52 -7.21 2.43
CA LEU A 100 8.26 -6.85 3.83
C LEU A 100 7.25 -7.78 4.48
N GLN A 101 6.13 -8.06 3.81
CA GLN A 101 5.10 -8.96 4.32
C GLN A 101 5.59 -10.41 4.45
N GLU A 102 6.62 -10.82 3.70
CA GLU A 102 7.25 -12.14 3.85
C GLU A 102 8.22 -12.23 5.04
N GLN A 103 8.58 -11.10 5.67
CA GLN A 103 9.48 -11.13 6.82
C GLN A 103 8.75 -11.64 8.07
N PRO A 104 9.33 -12.60 8.81
CA PRO A 104 8.70 -13.08 10.04
C PRO A 104 8.66 -11.98 11.10
N LYS A 105 7.53 -11.87 11.82
CA LYS A 105 7.26 -10.84 12.85
C LYS A 105 8.40 -10.67 13.86
N LYS A 106 9.00 -11.77 14.31
CA LYS A 106 10.15 -11.78 15.23
C LYS A 106 11.34 -10.94 14.76
N HIS A 107 11.57 -10.82 13.44
CA HIS A 107 12.67 -10.02 12.91
C HIS A 107 12.47 -8.51 13.11
N PHE A 108 11.24 -8.06 13.34
CA PHE A 108 10.95 -6.69 13.71
C PHE A 108 10.96 -6.49 15.24
N LEU A 109 10.47 -7.49 15.99
CA LEU A 109 10.23 -7.39 17.43
C LEU A 109 11.45 -7.74 18.30
N ASP A 110 12.20 -8.79 17.97
CA ASP A 110 13.38 -9.22 18.75
C ASP A 110 14.41 -8.08 18.93
N PRO A 111 14.68 -7.22 17.92
CA PRO A 111 15.58 -6.09 18.09
C PRO A 111 15.15 -5.04 19.12
N LEU A 112 13.86 -4.98 19.46
CA LEU A 112 13.35 -4.02 20.46
C LEU A 112 13.81 -4.38 21.88
N SER A 113 14.14 -5.65 22.14
CA SER A 113 14.61 -6.12 23.45
C SER A 113 16.13 -5.95 23.63
N TRP A 114 16.84 -5.35 22.68
CA TRP A 114 18.29 -5.15 22.79
C TRP A 114 18.64 -4.04 23.78
N ASP A 115 19.73 -4.23 24.51
CA ASP A 115 20.20 -3.29 25.54
C ASP A 115 20.61 -1.93 24.96
N MET A 116 21.01 -1.89 23.70
CA MET A 116 21.41 -0.68 22.98
C MET A 116 20.57 -0.49 21.71
N PRO A 117 20.28 0.77 21.31
CA PRO A 117 19.62 1.03 20.04
C PRO A 117 20.47 0.56 18.86
N PRO A 118 19.84 0.28 17.72
CA PRO A 118 20.54 -0.14 16.51
C PRO A 118 21.36 1.02 15.93
N HIS A 119 22.14 0.71 14.90
CA HIS A 119 22.93 1.68 14.16
C HIS A 119 22.08 2.88 13.70
N LYS A 120 22.63 4.11 13.75
CA LYS A 120 21.91 5.36 13.41
C LYS A 120 21.22 5.35 12.05
N ALA A 121 21.80 4.66 11.07
CA ALA A 121 21.17 4.46 9.76
C ALA A 121 19.81 3.73 9.85
N VAL A 122 19.69 2.74 10.74
CA VAL A 122 18.43 2.02 10.98
C VAL A 122 17.42 2.94 11.66
N VAL A 123 17.85 3.72 12.65
CA VAL A 123 16.99 4.69 13.34
C VAL A 123 16.47 5.75 12.37
N SER A 124 17.30 6.21 11.45
CA SER A 124 16.91 7.19 10.41
C SER A 124 15.86 6.62 9.45
N VAL A 125 15.95 5.34 9.08
CA VAL A 125 14.92 4.64 8.28
C VAL A 125 13.61 4.55 9.04
N VAL A 126 13.67 4.19 10.31
CA VAL A 126 12.50 4.08 11.17
C VAL A 126 11.81 5.45 11.35
N GLU A 127 12.56 6.52 11.57
CA GLU A 127 12.04 7.89 11.61
C GLU A 127 11.36 8.24 10.28
N ALA A 128 11.98 7.91 9.14
CA ALA A 128 11.38 8.13 7.83
C ALA A 128 10.05 7.38 7.65
N VAL A 129 9.96 6.12 8.11
CA VAL A 129 8.72 5.33 8.06
C VAL A 129 7.62 5.95 8.92
N LEU A 130 7.95 6.40 10.12
CA LEU A 130 6.99 7.07 11.01
C LEU A 130 6.44 8.35 10.36
N LEU A 131 7.31 9.15 9.73
CA LEU A 131 6.91 10.36 9.02
C LEU A 131 6.10 10.10 7.75
N LEU A 132 6.40 9.01 7.03
CA LEU A 132 5.59 8.55 5.89
C LEU A 132 4.15 8.24 6.30
N PHE A 133 3.92 7.83 7.55
CA PHE A 133 2.60 7.56 8.12
C PHE A 133 2.03 8.73 8.94
N ASP A 134 2.64 9.91 8.84
CA ASP A 134 2.26 11.12 9.58
C ASP A 134 2.17 10.92 11.11
N VAL A 135 3.04 10.06 11.64
CA VAL A 135 3.12 9.86 13.09
C VAL A 135 3.75 11.12 13.70
N PRO A 136 3.10 11.78 14.67
CA PRO A 136 3.62 13.00 15.26
C PRO A 136 4.88 12.68 16.07
N LEU A 137 6.01 13.24 15.63
CA LEU A 137 7.30 13.10 16.31
C LEU A 137 7.70 14.43 16.98
N PRO A 138 8.13 14.42 18.25
CA PRO A 138 8.77 15.57 18.86
C PRO A 138 9.98 16.07 18.07
N SER A 139 10.17 17.39 18.00
CA SER A 139 11.22 18.04 17.19
C SER A 139 12.66 17.73 17.60
N LYS A 140 12.87 17.15 18.79
CA LYS A 140 14.19 16.75 19.31
C LYS A 140 14.05 15.43 20.04
N LEU A 141 14.16 14.33 19.30
CA LEU A 141 14.24 12.99 19.84
C LEU A 141 15.69 12.50 19.84
N SER A 142 16.08 11.77 20.88
CA SER A 142 17.31 10.98 20.83
C SER A 142 17.09 9.73 19.96
N ASP A 143 18.17 9.17 19.40
CA ASP A 143 18.10 7.92 18.63
C ASP A 143 17.47 6.79 19.47
N GLU A 144 17.68 6.80 20.78
CA GLU A 144 17.11 5.85 21.73
C GLU A 144 15.59 6.04 21.91
N ASP A 145 15.12 7.28 22.06
CA ASP A 145 13.69 7.57 22.20
C ASP A 145 12.93 7.26 20.91
N THR A 146 13.51 7.61 19.74
CA THR A 146 12.94 7.25 18.43
C THR A 146 12.76 5.74 18.31
N TRP A 147 13.76 4.96 18.73
CA TRP A 147 13.73 3.51 18.65
C TRP A 147 12.77 2.86 19.67
N ARG A 148 12.89 3.22 20.95
CA ARG A 148 12.17 2.55 22.04
C ARG A 148 10.76 3.11 22.24
N ALA A 149 10.62 4.43 22.29
CA ALA A 149 9.36 5.07 22.65
C ALA A 149 8.44 5.27 21.45
N CYS A 150 8.98 5.71 20.30
CA CYS A 150 8.15 5.96 19.11
C CYS A 150 7.98 4.67 18.30
N TRP A 151 9.08 4.12 17.79
CA TRP A 151 9.03 2.96 16.91
C TRP A 151 8.57 1.70 17.61
N GLY A 152 9.13 1.37 18.78
CA GLY A 152 8.76 0.18 19.52
C GLY A 152 7.25 0.06 19.77
N LEU A 153 6.61 1.14 20.22
CA LEU A 153 5.16 1.17 20.42
C LEU A 153 4.39 1.07 19.09
N TRP A 154 4.84 1.80 18.07
CA TRP A 154 4.16 1.85 16.77
C TRP A 154 4.24 0.53 16.01
N ILE A 155 5.42 -0.10 15.96
CA ILE A 155 5.64 -1.34 15.21
C ILE A 155 4.95 -2.54 15.87
N VAL A 156 4.95 -2.61 17.22
CA VAL A 156 4.20 -3.63 17.95
C VAL A 156 2.72 -3.54 17.61
N LYS A 157 2.13 -2.33 17.70
CA LYS A 157 0.73 -2.11 17.34
C LYS A 157 0.42 -2.46 15.89
N ASN A 158 1.33 -2.15 14.95
CA ASN A 158 1.18 -2.46 13.53
C ASN A 158 1.24 -3.96 13.23
N ILE A 159 2.13 -4.68 13.92
CA ILE A 159 2.29 -6.13 13.78
C ILE A 159 1.15 -6.87 14.50
N GLU A 160 0.68 -6.38 15.64
CA GLU A 160 -0.47 -6.93 16.37
C GLU A 160 -1.79 -6.68 15.64
N ALA A 161 -1.99 -5.51 15.01
CA ALA A 161 -3.13 -5.25 14.14
C ALA A 161 -3.18 -6.20 12.91
N HIS A 162 -2.04 -6.78 12.55
CA HIS A 162 -1.91 -7.83 11.53
C HIS A 162 -2.08 -9.27 12.11
N SER A 163 -2.19 -9.42 13.43
CA SER A 163 -2.27 -10.72 14.15
C SER A 163 -3.64 -11.00 14.76
N SER A 164 -4.28 -9.97 15.31
CA SER A 164 -5.49 -10.10 16.12
C SER A 164 -6.61 -9.33 15.44
N GLY A 165 -7.48 -10.07 14.74
CA GLY A 165 -8.66 -9.52 14.10
C GLY A 165 -9.55 -8.71 15.05
N TRP A 166 -10.05 -7.59 14.52
CA TRP A 166 -11.22 -6.79 14.92
C TRP A 166 -11.38 -6.25 16.35
N GLU A 167 -10.88 -6.88 17.42
CA GLU A 167 -11.19 -6.42 18.79
C GLU A 167 -10.48 -5.11 19.19
N TRP A 168 -9.46 -4.68 18.43
CA TRP A 168 -8.76 -3.41 18.65
C TRP A 168 -9.08 -2.30 17.63
N LEU A 169 -9.78 -2.64 16.53
CA LEU A 169 -10.13 -1.70 15.46
C LEU A 169 -11.23 -0.71 15.83
N ALA A 170 -11.98 -0.97 16.90
CA ALA A 170 -13.08 -0.11 17.33
C ALA A 170 -12.62 1.25 17.90
N HIS A 171 -11.34 1.41 18.26
CA HIS A 171 -10.86 2.62 18.96
C HIS A 171 -9.65 3.30 18.30
N ASN A 172 -9.06 2.74 17.25
CA ASN A 172 -7.94 3.34 16.53
C ASN A 172 -7.89 2.80 15.08
N GLU A 173 -7.98 3.67 14.08
CA GLU A 173 -7.79 3.26 12.69
C GLU A 173 -6.38 2.67 12.50
N PRO A 174 -6.22 1.55 11.76
CA PRO A 174 -4.92 0.97 11.51
C PRO A 174 -4.18 1.84 10.49
N ILE A 175 -3.25 2.65 10.98
CA ILE A 175 -2.23 3.35 10.17
C ILE A 175 -1.15 2.30 9.88
N GLY A 176 -1.42 1.42 8.92
CA GLY A 176 -0.80 0.10 8.87
C GLY A 176 0.31 -0.04 7.84
N LEU A 177 1.57 -0.24 8.27
CA LEU A 177 2.69 -0.67 7.40
C LEU A 177 2.32 -1.90 6.56
N PHE A 178 1.53 -2.82 7.13
CA PHE A 178 1.16 -4.08 6.49
C PHE A 178 -0.29 -4.14 6.01
N THR A 179 -1.19 -3.29 6.53
CA THR A 179 -2.63 -3.30 6.17
C THR A 179 -3.00 -2.19 5.18
N LYS A 180 -2.28 -1.06 5.19
CA LYS A 180 -2.49 0.08 4.29
C LYS A 180 -1.13 0.68 3.87
N PRO A 181 -0.24 -0.09 3.19
CA PRO A 181 1.11 0.37 2.86
C PRO A 181 1.15 1.58 1.91
N TYR A 182 0.03 1.94 1.29
CA TYR A 182 -0.12 3.11 0.42
C TYR A 182 -0.79 4.32 1.09
N ALA A 183 -1.27 4.19 2.34
CA ALA A 183 -1.85 5.30 3.10
C ALA A 183 -0.74 6.18 3.69
N LEU A 184 0.01 6.79 2.79
CA LEU A 184 1.21 7.57 3.07
C LEU A 184 0.90 9.07 2.99
N SER A 185 1.61 9.86 3.79
CA SER A 185 1.51 11.31 3.82
C SER A 185 2.66 11.97 3.05
N VAL A 186 2.32 12.96 2.25
CA VAL A 186 3.29 13.81 1.53
C VAL A 186 3.86 14.91 2.42
N SER A 187 3.19 15.25 3.54
CA SER A 187 3.52 16.41 4.38
C SER A 187 4.97 16.43 4.88
N ASN A 188 5.58 15.26 5.06
CA ASN A 188 6.95 15.12 5.56
C ASN A 188 7.94 14.63 4.49
N LEU A 189 7.58 14.65 3.21
CA LEU A 189 8.37 14.04 2.13
C LEU A 189 9.80 14.57 2.04
N ASP A 190 10.00 15.88 2.16
CA ASP A 190 11.35 16.49 2.18
C ASP A 190 12.22 15.89 3.28
N ARG A 191 11.67 15.82 4.50
CA ARG A 191 12.37 15.28 5.66
C ARG A 191 12.67 13.79 5.51
N VAL A 192 11.74 13.03 4.94
CA VAL A 192 11.92 11.61 4.60
C VAL A 192 13.09 11.44 3.62
N CYS A 193 13.14 12.25 2.55
CA CYS A 193 14.23 12.22 1.58
C CYS A 193 15.60 12.53 2.22
N GLU A 194 15.66 13.52 3.13
CA GLU A 194 16.88 13.81 3.90
C GLU A 194 17.34 12.62 4.75
N LEU A 195 16.42 11.99 5.49
CA LEU A 195 16.72 10.84 6.35
C LEU A 195 17.20 9.63 5.54
N LEU A 196 16.62 9.39 4.37
CA LEU A 196 17.04 8.34 3.45
C LEU A 196 18.44 8.64 2.88
N GLN A 197 18.75 9.90 2.61
CA GLN A 197 20.09 10.29 2.15
C GLN A 197 21.13 10.14 3.26
N ILE A 198 20.81 10.54 4.49
CA ILE A 198 21.65 10.30 5.68
C ILE A 198 21.90 8.80 5.85
N THR A 199 20.85 7.98 5.70
CA THR A 199 20.96 6.51 5.78
C THR A 199 21.98 5.96 4.79
N ARG A 200 21.90 6.39 3.52
CA ARG A 200 22.84 5.97 2.46
C ARG A 200 24.28 6.38 2.74
N GLN A 201 24.50 7.55 3.34
CA GLN A 201 25.82 8.04 3.72
C GLN A 201 26.40 7.28 4.91
N LEU A 202 25.56 6.93 5.89
CA LEU A 202 25.98 6.25 7.12
C LEU A 202 26.19 4.75 6.93
N ALA A 203 25.40 4.10 6.08
CA ALA A 203 25.48 2.66 5.87
C ALA A 203 25.07 2.28 4.44
N SER A 204 26.05 1.84 3.65
CA SER A 204 25.79 1.24 2.32
C SER A 204 24.91 -0.01 2.43
N PRO A 205 24.28 -0.47 1.33
CA PRO A 205 23.42 -1.65 1.36
C PRO A 205 24.10 -2.92 1.91
N GLU A 206 25.41 -3.05 1.70
CA GLU A 206 26.24 -4.17 2.14
C GLU A 206 26.74 -4.02 3.60
N HIS A 207 26.41 -2.92 4.27
CA HIS A 207 26.86 -2.68 5.63
C HIS A 207 26.33 -3.75 6.60
N ARG A 208 27.13 -4.09 7.62
CA ARG A 208 26.83 -5.18 8.56
C ARG A 208 25.55 -4.95 9.37
N CYS A 209 25.16 -3.70 9.61
CA CYS A 209 23.93 -3.39 10.36
C CYS A 209 22.68 -3.98 9.69
N TRP A 210 22.64 -4.00 8.35
CA TRP A 210 21.53 -4.57 7.59
C TRP A 210 21.51 -6.10 7.63
N HIS A 211 22.68 -6.74 7.71
CA HIS A 211 22.79 -8.19 7.84
C HIS A 211 22.26 -8.69 9.19
N HIS A 212 22.47 -7.92 10.25
CA HIS A 212 21.95 -8.24 11.59
C HIS A 212 20.46 -7.90 11.75
N LEU A 213 19.91 -7.05 10.88
CA LEU A 213 18.53 -6.57 10.93
C LEU A 213 17.89 -6.70 9.53
N PRO A 214 17.68 -7.93 9.03
CA PRO A 214 17.25 -8.17 7.65
C PRO A 214 15.89 -7.52 7.34
N ALA A 215 14.93 -7.59 8.28
CA ALA A 215 13.63 -6.94 8.13
C ALA A 215 13.74 -5.41 7.95
N TYR A 216 14.71 -4.78 8.61
CA TYR A 216 14.95 -3.33 8.51
C TYR A 216 15.70 -2.96 7.23
N ALA A 217 16.41 -3.90 6.59
CA ALA A 217 16.95 -3.71 5.25
C ALA A 217 15.81 -3.65 4.20
N PHE A 218 14.80 -4.52 4.32
CA PHE A 218 13.60 -4.44 3.49
C PHE A 218 12.80 -3.16 3.78
N LEU A 219 12.73 -2.74 5.05
CA LEU A 219 12.07 -1.49 5.44
C LEU A 219 12.75 -0.26 4.83
N ARG A 220 14.09 -0.24 4.78
CA ARG A 220 14.87 0.79 4.09
C ARG A 220 14.50 0.87 2.61
N ASP A 221 14.46 -0.28 1.95
CA ASP A 221 14.19 -0.35 0.50
C ASP A 221 12.75 0.08 0.20
N TRP A 222 11.81 -0.35 1.03
CA TRP A 222 10.41 0.06 0.97
C TRP A 222 10.24 1.58 1.20
N ALA A 223 10.86 2.15 2.23
CA ALA A 223 10.78 3.58 2.51
C ALA A 223 11.36 4.40 1.34
N GLY A 224 12.45 3.92 0.73
CA GLY A 224 13.01 4.51 -0.48
C GLY A 224 12.05 4.46 -1.68
N ALA A 225 11.39 3.32 -1.89
CA ALA A 225 10.39 3.17 -2.95
C ALA A 225 9.18 4.07 -2.71
N CYS A 226 8.70 4.17 -1.46
CA CYS A 226 7.59 5.03 -1.07
C CYS A 226 7.91 6.51 -1.25
N ALA A 227 9.12 6.94 -0.91
CA ALA A 227 9.56 8.32 -1.16
C ALA A 227 9.56 8.64 -2.67
N ALA A 228 10.07 7.73 -3.51
CA ALA A 228 10.03 7.91 -4.96
C ALA A 228 8.59 7.93 -5.52
N TYR A 229 7.72 7.09 -4.97
CA TYR A 229 6.30 7.06 -5.31
C TYR A 229 5.58 8.36 -4.93
N LEU A 230 5.73 8.84 -3.70
CA LEU A 230 5.13 10.10 -3.26
C LEU A 230 5.67 11.30 -4.03
N HIS A 231 6.99 11.32 -4.29
CA HIS A 231 7.61 12.36 -5.11
C HIS A 231 7.01 12.39 -6.53
N MET A 232 6.74 11.23 -7.12
CA MET A 232 6.03 11.13 -8.41
C MET A 232 4.59 11.62 -8.32
N VAL A 233 3.84 11.22 -7.30
CA VAL A 233 2.45 11.63 -7.13
C VAL A 233 2.33 13.15 -6.88
N GLU A 234 3.25 13.73 -6.11
CA GLU A 234 3.21 15.14 -5.72
C GLU A 234 3.72 16.08 -6.82
N HIS A 235 4.76 15.67 -7.57
CA HIS A 235 5.46 16.59 -8.46
C HIS A 235 5.19 16.36 -9.95
N CYS A 236 4.53 15.28 -10.34
CA CYS A 236 4.11 15.07 -11.72
C CYS A 236 2.88 15.94 -12.04
N LEU A 237 3.07 16.99 -12.85
CA LEU A 237 2.03 17.94 -13.22
C LEU A 237 1.18 17.45 -14.40
N PRO A 238 -0.08 17.90 -14.55
CA PRO A 238 -0.96 17.56 -15.67
C PRO A 238 -0.39 17.78 -17.07
N GLU A 239 0.48 18.79 -17.21
CA GLU A 239 1.11 19.19 -18.46
C GLU A 239 2.29 18.28 -18.86
N PHE A 240 2.68 17.32 -18.02
CA PHE A 240 3.78 16.40 -18.30
C PHE A 240 3.28 15.17 -19.08
N ASP A 241 4.06 14.71 -20.05
CA ASP A 241 3.69 13.60 -20.94
C ASP A 241 3.34 12.31 -20.16
N GLY A 242 4.03 12.05 -19.04
CA GLY A 242 3.78 10.89 -18.19
C GLY A 242 2.58 11.00 -17.25
N TYR A 243 1.90 12.15 -17.14
CA TYR A 243 0.86 12.37 -16.13
C TYR A 243 -0.33 11.41 -16.26
N GLU A 244 -0.83 11.18 -17.47
CA GLU A 244 -1.95 10.26 -17.69
C GLU A 244 -1.59 8.82 -17.26
N ALA A 245 -0.34 8.43 -17.50
CA ALA A 245 0.20 7.15 -17.04
C ALA A 245 0.24 7.09 -15.51
N VAL A 246 0.74 8.15 -14.85
CA VAL A 246 0.74 8.26 -13.39
C VAL A 246 -0.68 8.15 -12.85
N GLN A 247 -1.67 8.85 -13.40
CA GLN A 247 -3.05 8.77 -12.90
C GLN A 247 -3.65 7.36 -13.04
N LYS A 248 -3.40 6.68 -14.17
CA LYS A 248 -3.82 5.28 -14.37
C LYS A 248 -3.18 4.34 -13.37
N LEU A 249 -1.87 4.50 -13.15
CA LEU A 249 -1.09 3.72 -12.19
C LEU A 249 -1.36 4.16 -10.75
N VAL A 250 -1.86 5.37 -10.53
CA VAL A 250 -2.35 6.08 -9.34
C VAL A 250 -3.52 5.46 -8.60
N THR A 251 -4.43 4.92 -9.40
CA THR A 251 -5.82 4.75 -9.00
C THR A 251 -6.09 3.26 -8.75
N PRO A 252 -6.35 2.82 -7.51
CA PRO A 252 -6.94 1.50 -7.27
C PRO A 252 -8.28 1.43 -8.02
N PRO A 253 -8.65 0.37 -8.76
CA PRO A 253 -8.20 -1.03 -8.69
C PRO A 253 -7.50 -1.56 -9.97
N LYS A 254 -6.99 -0.71 -10.87
CA LYS A 254 -6.42 -1.14 -12.16
C LYS A 254 -4.96 -1.61 -12.09
N ARG A 255 -4.36 -1.58 -10.89
CA ARG A 255 -2.99 -2.03 -10.64
C ARG A 255 -3.01 -3.56 -10.51
N THR A 256 -2.38 -4.25 -11.44
CA THR A 256 -1.88 -5.60 -11.19
C THR A 256 -0.41 -5.45 -10.79
N PRO A 257 -0.04 -5.67 -9.52
CA PRO A 257 1.34 -5.92 -9.14
C PRO A 257 1.94 -7.01 -10.04
N LYS A 258 3.26 -7.03 -10.21
CA LYS A 258 3.94 -8.10 -10.95
C LYS A 258 3.73 -9.50 -10.33
N GLU A 259 3.28 -9.55 -9.08
CA GLU A 259 2.96 -10.78 -8.35
C GLU A 259 1.48 -10.84 -7.99
N ASN A 260 0.92 -12.05 -7.99
CA ASN A 260 -0.51 -12.26 -7.91
C ASN A 260 -1.12 -11.63 -6.65
N VAL A 261 -2.13 -10.78 -6.86
CA VAL A 261 -2.92 -10.18 -5.77
C VAL A 261 -3.87 -11.20 -5.18
N TRP A 262 -4.29 -12.14 -6.02
CA TRP A 262 -5.26 -13.14 -5.66
C TRP A 262 -4.62 -14.52 -5.47
N PHE A 263 -5.02 -15.21 -4.41
CA PHE A 263 -4.62 -16.58 -4.13
C PHE A 263 -5.84 -17.48 -4.14
N CYS A 264 -5.81 -18.55 -4.95
CA CYS A 264 -6.84 -19.58 -4.91
C CYS A 264 -6.48 -20.62 -3.84
N CYS A 265 -7.39 -20.83 -2.92
CA CYS A 265 -7.27 -21.79 -1.84
C CYS A 265 -8.44 -22.78 -1.90
N GLU A 266 -8.22 -23.96 -1.34
CA GLU A 266 -9.23 -25.01 -1.28
C GLU A 266 -9.49 -25.38 0.18
N SER A 267 -10.78 -25.46 0.56
CA SER A 267 -11.21 -25.92 1.88
C SER A 267 -11.01 -27.44 2.03
N GLU A 268 -11.15 -27.97 3.26
CA GLU A 268 -11.09 -29.42 3.51
C GLU A 268 -12.13 -30.20 2.67
N ASP A 269 -13.30 -29.61 2.42
CA ASP A 269 -14.38 -30.17 1.58
C ASP A 269 -14.16 -29.97 0.07
N GLY A 270 -13.02 -29.40 -0.32
CA GLY A 270 -12.66 -29.15 -1.69
C GLY A 270 -13.36 -27.95 -2.33
N ILE A 271 -13.77 -26.95 -1.54
CA ILE A 271 -14.41 -25.73 -2.06
C ILE A 271 -13.34 -24.68 -2.29
N ALA A 272 -13.26 -24.17 -3.53
CA ALA A 272 -12.35 -23.08 -3.85
C ALA A 272 -12.84 -21.77 -3.25
N TYR A 273 -11.90 -20.99 -2.70
CA TYR A 273 -12.09 -19.61 -2.27
C TYR A 273 -10.87 -18.77 -2.66
N PHE A 274 -11.07 -17.46 -2.76
CA PHE A 274 -10.10 -16.52 -3.29
C PHE A 274 -9.74 -15.51 -2.23
N TYR A 275 -8.45 -15.42 -1.91
CA TYR A 275 -7.93 -14.46 -0.95
C TYR A 275 -7.29 -13.29 -1.70
N ASN A 276 -7.72 -12.07 -1.39
CA ASN A 276 -7.08 -10.85 -1.85
C ASN A 276 -6.02 -10.41 -0.83
N ARG A 277 -4.76 -10.44 -1.22
CA ARG A 277 -3.64 -10.05 -0.36
C ARG A 277 -3.63 -8.57 0.01
N LEU A 278 -4.07 -7.71 -0.91
CA LEU A 278 -4.02 -6.25 -0.72
C LEU A 278 -5.14 -5.78 0.21
N TYR A 279 -6.35 -6.31 0.03
CA TYR A 279 -7.51 -5.98 0.87
C TYR A 279 -7.65 -6.87 2.10
N GLN A 280 -6.84 -7.93 2.22
CA GLN A 280 -6.94 -8.96 3.25
C GLN A 280 -8.39 -9.47 3.40
N SER A 281 -9.00 -9.80 2.27
CA SER A 281 -10.41 -10.20 2.19
C SER A 281 -10.57 -11.50 1.42
N ILE A 282 -11.62 -12.26 1.75
CA ILE A 282 -11.92 -13.54 1.10
C ILE A 282 -13.21 -13.40 0.30
N THR A 283 -13.19 -13.90 -0.93
CA THR A 283 -14.38 -14.06 -1.76
C THR A 283 -14.54 -15.53 -2.15
N LEU A 284 -15.78 -15.97 -2.25
CA LEU A 284 -16.09 -17.35 -2.64
C LEU A 284 -16.29 -17.51 -4.15
N ASP A 285 -16.54 -16.39 -4.82
CA ASP A 285 -16.72 -16.34 -6.25
C ASP A 285 -15.44 -15.78 -6.88
N ARG A 286 -15.11 -16.29 -8.06
CA ARG A 286 -13.88 -15.93 -8.77
C ARG A 286 -13.91 -14.46 -9.17
N PRO A 287 -12.96 -13.63 -8.70
CA PRO A 287 -12.85 -12.23 -9.10
C PRO A 287 -12.61 -12.07 -10.61
N GLN A 288 -13.07 -10.95 -11.18
CA GLN A 288 -12.88 -10.66 -12.62
C GLN A 288 -11.41 -10.42 -12.97
N ASP A 289 -10.65 -9.90 -12.02
CA ASP A 289 -9.23 -9.58 -12.07
C ASP A 289 -8.34 -10.70 -11.48
N PHE A 290 -8.87 -11.92 -11.34
CA PHE A 290 -8.12 -13.04 -10.78
C PHE A 290 -6.91 -13.45 -11.65
N ASP A 291 -5.72 -13.19 -11.13
CA ASP A 291 -4.40 -13.45 -11.73
C ASP A 291 -3.70 -14.71 -11.16
N GLY A 292 -4.06 -15.12 -9.95
CA GLY A 292 -3.47 -16.26 -9.21
C GLY A 292 -3.66 -17.67 -9.77
N ALA A 293 -4.12 -17.84 -11.02
CA ALA A 293 -4.39 -19.16 -11.61
C ALA A 293 -3.13 -20.03 -11.74
N HIS A 294 -1.95 -19.41 -11.74
CA HIS A 294 -0.66 -20.06 -11.97
C HIS A 294 0.04 -20.50 -10.68
N ILE A 295 -0.42 -20.06 -9.51
CA ILE A 295 0.14 -20.47 -8.21
C ILE A 295 -0.66 -21.67 -7.69
N ALA A 296 -0.02 -22.84 -7.67
CA ALA A 296 -0.57 -23.99 -6.95
C ALA A 296 -0.63 -23.67 -5.45
N GLN A 297 -1.68 -24.13 -4.76
CA GLN A 297 -1.89 -23.88 -3.32
C GLN A 297 -0.67 -24.25 -2.45
N LYS A 298 0.10 -25.28 -2.86
CA LYS A 298 1.33 -25.73 -2.19
C LYS A 298 2.51 -24.75 -2.29
N ASN A 299 2.44 -23.83 -3.23
CA ASN A 299 3.48 -22.82 -3.50
C ASN A 299 3.11 -21.45 -2.94
N ILE A 300 2.00 -21.34 -2.19
CA ILE A 300 1.67 -20.11 -1.46
C ILE A 300 2.70 -19.95 -0.32
N PRO A 301 3.40 -18.80 -0.22
CA PRO A 301 4.36 -18.57 0.86
C PRO A 301 3.73 -18.75 2.25
N SER A 302 4.48 -19.30 3.21
CA SER A 302 3.95 -19.63 4.55
C SER A 302 3.33 -18.44 5.27
N VAL A 303 3.89 -17.24 5.09
CA VAL A 303 3.35 -16.02 5.70
C VAL A 303 2.00 -15.63 5.11
N ILE A 304 1.79 -15.86 3.81
CA ILE A 304 0.50 -15.66 3.15
C ILE A 304 -0.50 -16.73 3.60
N GLN A 305 -0.06 -17.96 3.82
CA GLN A 305 -0.92 -19.00 4.37
C GLN A 305 -1.41 -18.65 5.78
N GLU A 306 -0.53 -18.14 6.65
CA GLU A 306 -0.92 -17.64 7.98
C GLU A 306 -1.97 -16.53 7.86
N LEU A 307 -1.75 -15.55 6.98
CA LEU A 307 -2.71 -14.47 6.71
C LEU A 307 -4.07 -14.95 6.22
N ILE A 308 -4.09 -15.93 5.32
CA ILE A 308 -5.34 -16.53 4.81
C ILE A 308 -6.09 -17.19 5.97
N VAL A 309 -5.38 -17.96 6.79
CA VAL A 309 -5.96 -18.64 7.96
C VAL A 309 -6.55 -17.61 8.93
N ASP A 310 -5.79 -16.56 9.27
CA ASP A 310 -6.23 -15.51 10.19
C ASP A 310 -7.48 -14.78 9.66
N THR A 311 -7.46 -14.41 8.37
CA THR A 311 -8.59 -13.74 7.69
C THR A 311 -9.82 -14.63 7.67
N LEU A 312 -9.65 -15.91 7.34
CA LEU A 312 -10.74 -16.87 7.31
C LEU A 312 -11.31 -17.13 8.71
N GLN A 313 -10.45 -17.21 9.73
CA GLN A 313 -10.91 -17.36 11.11
C GLN A 313 -11.73 -16.17 11.58
N ALA A 314 -11.34 -14.96 11.19
CA ALA A 314 -12.04 -13.72 11.51
C ALA A 314 -13.41 -13.61 10.80
N ASP A 315 -13.54 -14.07 9.55
CA ASP A 315 -14.79 -13.98 8.80
C ASP A 315 -15.72 -15.18 9.03
N VAL A 316 -16.52 -15.08 10.10
CA VAL A 316 -17.53 -16.08 10.46
C VAL A 316 -18.54 -16.32 9.34
N SER A 317 -18.91 -15.27 8.60
CA SER A 317 -19.92 -15.38 7.55
C SER A 317 -19.44 -16.22 6.37
N THR A 318 -18.21 -15.95 5.91
CA THR A 318 -17.57 -16.70 4.84
C THR A 318 -17.29 -18.14 5.24
N ARG A 319 -16.91 -18.40 6.51
CA ARG A 319 -16.75 -19.77 7.03
C ARG A 319 -18.04 -20.58 7.00
N LEU A 320 -19.14 -20.02 7.49
CA LEU A 320 -20.43 -20.71 7.50
C LEU A 320 -20.91 -21.00 6.07
N GLU A 321 -20.65 -20.08 5.15
CA GLU A 321 -20.97 -20.25 3.75
C GLU A 321 -20.08 -21.30 3.07
N LEU A 322 -18.78 -21.39 3.42
CA LEU A 322 -17.89 -22.47 2.97
C LEU A 322 -18.37 -23.83 3.46
N GLU A 323 -18.73 -23.96 4.73
CA GLU A 323 -19.32 -25.20 5.25
C GLU A 323 -20.62 -25.56 4.53
N ARG A 324 -21.45 -24.57 4.22
CA ARG A 324 -22.71 -24.77 3.48
C ARG A 324 -22.42 -25.29 2.09
N ARG A 325 -21.49 -24.68 1.35
CA ARG A 325 -21.07 -25.11 0.01
C ARG A 325 -20.40 -26.49 0.04
N GLY A 326 -19.60 -26.79 1.07
CA GLY A 326 -18.98 -28.09 1.30
C GLY A 326 -20.01 -29.20 1.49
N LYS A 327 -20.96 -28.99 2.41
CA LYS A 327 -22.11 -29.90 2.63
C LYS A 327 -22.91 -30.14 1.33
N GLN A 328 -23.14 -29.09 0.54
CA GLN A 328 -23.84 -29.20 -0.75
C GLN A 328 -23.05 -30.00 -1.77
N LYS A 329 -21.73 -29.82 -1.87
CA LYS A 329 -20.88 -30.58 -2.77
C LYS A 329 -20.82 -32.06 -2.39
N ILE A 330 -20.66 -32.37 -1.10
CA ILE A 330 -20.70 -33.75 -0.59
C ILE A 330 -22.07 -34.37 -0.90
N GLN A 331 -23.16 -33.63 -0.67
CA GLN A 331 -24.50 -34.09 -1.00
C GLN A 331 -24.65 -34.38 -2.50
N ALA A 332 -24.19 -33.47 -3.37
CA ALA A 332 -24.25 -33.65 -4.82
C ALA A 332 -23.43 -34.87 -5.28
N GLN A 333 -22.23 -35.07 -4.73
CA GLN A 333 -21.41 -36.24 -5.03
C GLN A 333 -22.08 -37.55 -4.61
N LEU A 334 -22.72 -37.57 -3.44
CA LEU A 334 -23.50 -38.73 -3.00
C LEU A 334 -24.68 -38.97 -3.93
N LEU A 335 -25.40 -37.92 -4.34
CA LEU A 335 -26.52 -38.02 -5.28
C LEU A 335 -26.09 -38.48 -6.69
N ASP A 336 -24.89 -38.14 -7.12
CA ASP A 336 -24.35 -38.60 -8.42
C ASP A 336 -23.97 -40.10 -8.39
N GLN A 337 -23.66 -40.63 -7.21
CA GLN A 337 -23.43 -42.07 -6.96
C GLN A 337 -24.72 -42.84 -6.69
N ASP A 338 -25.88 -42.19 -6.81
CA ASP A 338 -27.16 -42.76 -6.45
C ASP A 338 -27.61 -43.81 -7.47
N GLN A 339 -28.02 -44.95 -6.93
CA GLN A 339 -28.54 -46.06 -7.71
C GLN A 339 -30.05 -46.09 -7.53
N TRP A 340 -30.74 -45.85 -8.64
CA TRP A 340 -32.20 -45.97 -8.71
C TRP A 340 -32.58 -47.45 -8.74
N VAL A 341 -33.31 -47.90 -7.74
CA VAL A 341 -33.81 -49.27 -7.66
C VAL A 341 -35.23 -49.30 -8.18
N GLU A 342 -35.46 -50.11 -9.21
CA GLU A 342 -36.79 -50.43 -9.69
C GLU A 342 -37.45 -51.44 -8.74
N CYS A 343 -38.66 -51.11 -8.29
CA CYS A 343 -39.49 -51.95 -7.46
C CYS A 343 -40.85 -52.14 -8.09
N PHE A 344 -41.32 -53.39 -8.09
CA PHE A 344 -42.63 -53.73 -8.60
C PHE A 344 -43.63 -53.85 -7.45
N ASP A 345 -44.66 -52.99 -7.44
CA ASP A 345 -45.78 -53.14 -6.52
C ASP A 345 -46.77 -54.16 -7.09
N THR A 346 -46.84 -55.33 -6.46
CA THR A 346 -47.74 -56.41 -6.87
C THR A 346 -49.22 -56.09 -6.68
N ARG A 347 -49.56 -55.11 -5.82
CA ARG A 347 -50.94 -54.71 -5.53
C ARG A 347 -51.47 -53.69 -6.54
N THR A 348 -50.64 -52.72 -6.92
CA THR A 348 -51.02 -51.69 -7.92
C THR A 348 -50.55 -52.04 -9.33
N GLN A 349 -49.78 -53.12 -9.50
CA GLN A 349 -49.21 -53.56 -10.78
C GLN A 349 -48.38 -52.45 -11.45
N THR A 350 -47.68 -51.64 -10.64
CA THR A 350 -46.95 -50.47 -11.12
C THR A 350 -45.49 -50.55 -10.69
N ASN A 351 -44.58 -50.15 -11.59
CA ASN A 351 -43.17 -49.98 -11.26
C ASN A 351 -42.97 -48.63 -10.57
N TYR A 352 -42.25 -48.63 -9.45
CA TYR A 352 -41.79 -47.43 -8.79
C TYR A 352 -40.27 -47.47 -8.68
N TYR A 353 -39.64 -46.33 -8.94
CA TYR A 353 -38.21 -46.16 -8.78
C TYR A 353 -37.98 -45.38 -7.50
N TYR A 354 -37.13 -45.88 -6.61
CA TYR A 354 -36.70 -45.11 -5.46
C TYR A 354 -35.18 -45.03 -5.40
N SER A 355 -34.72 -43.88 -4.94
CA SER A 355 -33.32 -43.61 -4.69
C SER A 355 -32.94 -44.13 -3.30
N ILE A 356 -31.92 -44.99 -3.24
CA ILE A 356 -31.40 -45.51 -1.96
C ILE A 356 -30.86 -44.36 -1.11
N ILE A 357 -30.21 -43.38 -1.73
CA ILE A 357 -29.56 -42.27 -1.02
C ILE A 357 -30.59 -41.26 -0.51
N HIS A 358 -31.58 -40.87 -1.31
CA HIS A 358 -32.67 -40.00 -0.87
C HIS A 358 -33.49 -40.62 0.26
N TYR A 359 -33.70 -41.94 0.25
CA TYR A 359 -34.37 -42.64 1.35
C TYR A 359 -33.56 -42.54 2.65
N ARG A 360 -32.25 -42.82 2.62
CA ARG A 360 -31.38 -42.72 3.82
C ARG A 360 -31.34 -41.30 4.40
N PHE A 361 -31.31 -40.27 3.56
CA PHE A 361 -31.33 -38.87 4.01
C PHE A 361 -32.70 -38.41 4.55
N SER A 362 -33.79 -38.97 4.02
CA SER A 362 -35.13 -38.67 4.53
C SER A 362 -35.35 -39.25 5.93
N VAL A 363 -34.84 -40.47 6.17
CA VAL A 363 -34.90 -41.13 7.49
C VAL A 363 -34.01 -40.42 8.53
N SER A 364 -32.86 -39.86 8.13
CA SER A 364 -32.01 -39.09 9.07
C SER A 364 -32.64 -37.76 9.48
N LYS A 365 -33.31 -37.03 8.58
CA LYS A 365 -34.12 -35.84 8.93
C LYS A 365 -35.31 -36.16 9.83
N LEU A 366 -35.98 -37.31 9.61
CA LEU A 366 -37.09 -37.74 10.47
C LEU A 366 -36.64 -38.10 11.89
N ARG A 367 -35.40 -38.58 12.09
CA ARG A 367 -34.87 -38.82 13.44
C ARG A 367 -34.55 -37.53 14.21
N THR A 368 -34.25 -36.42 13.53
CA THR A 368 -33.97 -35.12 14.18
C THR A 368 -35.24 -34.39 14.63
N VAL A 369 -36.42 -34.76 14.11
CA VAL A 369 -37.70 -34.12 14.47
C VAL A 369 -38.42 -34.84 15.65
N VAL A 370 -37.87 -35.95 16.16
CA VAL A 370 -38.45 -36.72 17.29
C VAL A 370 -37.66 -36.52 18.59
N ALA A 371 -36.92 -35.43 18.71
CA ALA A 371 -36.36 -34.96 19.99
C ALA A 371 -36.89 -33.56 20.29
N ALA A 372 -38.13 -33.49 20.77
CA ALA A 372 -38.69 -32.39 21.53
C ALA A 372 -39.47 -32.97 22.71
#